data_AF-A0A368ER05-F1
#
_entry.id   AF-A0A368ER05-F1
#
_cell.length_a   1.000
_cell.length_b   1.000
_cell.length_c   1.000
_cell.angle_alpha   90.00
_cell.angle_beta   90.00
_cell.angle_gamma   90.00
#
_symmetry.space_group_name_H-M   'P 1'
#
loop_
_entity.id
_entity.type
_entity.pdbx_description
1 polymer ?
#
loop_
_entity_poly.entity_id
_entity_poly.type
_entity_poly.pdbx_seq_one_letter_code
_entity_poly.pdbx_strand_id
1 'polypeptide(L)'
;SIGLNASNFSVNKFMTDFMGLFYIVFSLFKFIDYRNFPTAFSNYDPIAKVFIGYGWLYPFIEVCLGINLLSGQYIIPSLFITLIILGATTMGVLSNLIQKKSVQCACMGTAIKLPLTKATLVENIIMIGMASWMLVTILLNA
;
A
#
# COMPACT_ATOMS: atom_id res chain seq x y z
N SER A 1 -11.39 10.30 -20.31
CA SER A 1 -11.80 11.27 -19.27
C SER A 1 -11.21 10.80 -17.96
N ILE A 2 -10.42 11.62 -17.27
CA ILE A 2 -9.93 11.27 -15.93
C ILE A 2 -11.16 11.01 -15.06
N GLY A 3 -11.32 9.74 -14.68
CA GLY A 3 -12.56 9.14 -14.22
C GLY A 3 -12.87 9.48 -12.77
N LEU A 4 -12.69 10.73 -12.34
CA LEU A 4 -13.05 11.14 -10.98
C LEU A 4 -14.58 11.21 -10.85
N ASN A 5 -15.10 10.64 -9.76
CA ASN A 5 -16.53 10.47 -9.55
C ASN A 5 -17.25 11.77 -9.16
N ALA A 6 -17.55 12.63 -10.14
CA ALA A 6 -18.23 13.90 -9.89
C ALA A 6 -19.76 13.86 -10.03
N SER A 7 -20.35 12.83 -10.63
CA SER A 7 -21.78 12.86 -11.02
C SER A 7 -22.67 11.72 -10.50
N ASN A 8 -22.14 10.56 -10.11
CA ASN A 8 -22.92 9.44 -9.58
C ASN A 8 -22.18 8.79 -8.41
N PHE A 9 -22.50 9.20 -7.18
CA PHE A 9 -21.86 8.67 -5.98
C PHE A 9 -22.04 7.14 -5.91
N SER A 10 -20.97 6.42 -6.25
CA SER A 10 -20.90 4.97 -6.22
C SER A 10 -19.81 4.61 -5.24
N VAL A 11 -20.20 3.92 -4.18
CA VAL A 11 -19.29 3.53 -3.08
C VAL A 11 -18.10 2.74 -3.62
N ASN A 12 -18.32 1.86 -4.61
CA ASN A 12 -17.26 1.07 -5.25
C ASN A 12 -16.23 1.96 -5.96
N LYS A 13 -16.68 2.98 -6.68
CA LYS A 13 -15.80 3.90 -7.40
C LYS A 13 -15.06 4.84 -6.44
N PHE A 14 -15.71 5.25 -5.37
CA PHE A 14 -15.05 6.00 -4.29
C PHE A 14 -13.95 5.17 -3.62
N MET A 15 -14.18 3.88 -3.37
CA MET A 15 -13.18 2.98 -2.79
C MET A 15 -11.96 2.81 -3.72
N THR A 16 -12.17 2.57 -5.02
CA THR A 16 -11.05 2.47 -5.99
C THR A 16 -10.30 3.78 -6.15
N ASP A 17 -11.01 4.91 -6.19
CA ASP A 17 -10.40 6.23 -6.32
C ASP A 17 -9.54 6.56 -5.08
N PHE A 18 -10.05 6.27 -3.88
CA PHE A 18 -9.33 6.47 -2.63
C PHE A 18 -8.10 5.56 -2.54
N MET A 19 -8.24 4.26 -2.80
CA MET A 19 -7.11 3.31 -2.79
C MET A 19 -6.06 3.67 -3.83
N GLY A 20 -6.50 4.05 -5.03
CA GLY A 20 -5.60 4.41 -6.12
C GLY A 20 -4.82 5.69 -5.83
N LEU A 21 -5.50 6.73 -5.35
CA LEU A 21 -4.85 7.98 -4.94
C LEU A 21 -3.88 7.76 -3.79
N PHE A 22 -4.27 6.92 -2.82
CA PHE A 22 -3.40 6.54 -1.70
C PHE A 22 -2.11 5.90 -2.20
N TYR A 23 -2.20 4.90 -3.09
CA TYR A 23 -1.02 4.27 -3.68
C TYR A 23 -0.08 5.24 -4.41
N ILE A 24 -0.64 6.18 -5.18
CA ILE A 24 0.14 7.19 -5.88
C ILE A 24 0.87 8.10 -4.89
N VAL A 25 0.15 8.68 -3.93
CA VAL A 25 0.73 9.62 -2.95
C VAL A 25 1.79 8.92 -2.09
N PHE A 26 1.52 7.71 -1.61
CA PHE A 26 2.46 6.96 -0.77
C PHE A 26 3.68 6.47 -1.54
N SER A 27 3.55 6.21 -2.83
CA SER A 27 4.70 5.88 -3.66
C SER A 27 5.59 7.10 -3.90
N LEU A 28 5.01 8.28 -4.13
CA LEU A 28 5.77 9.53 -4.28
C LEU A 28 6.65 9.82 -3.06
N PHE A 29 6.13 9.59 -1.85
CA PHE A 29 6.94 9.75 -0.64
C PHE A 29 8.13 8.78 -0.58
N LYS A 30 8.00 7.57 -1.13
CA LYS A 30 9.11 6.61 -1.23
C LYS A 30 10.11 7.01 -2.31
N PHE A 31 9.66 7.62 -3.39
CA PHE A 31 10.55 8.18 -4.43
C PHE A 31 11.38 9.36 -3.93
N ILE A 32 10.85 10.18 -3.01
CA ILE A 32 11.60 11.29 -2.41
C ILE A 32 12.87 10.78 -1.68
N ASP A 33 12.80 9.61 -1.05
CA ASP A 33 13.94 8.96 -0.40
C ASP A 33 14.29 7.61 -1.03
N TYR A 34 14.32 7.58 -2.36
CA TYR A 34 14.46 6.33 -3.11
C TYR A 34 15.73 5.53 -2.76
N ARG A 35 16.83 6.19 -2.38
CA ARG A 35 18.09 5.52 -2.05
C ARG A 35 18.08 4.85 -0.68
N ASN A 36 17.47 5.46 0.33
CA ASN A 36 17.46 4.90 1.68
C ASN A 36 16.21 4.06 1.97
N PHE A 37 15.14 4.23 1.17
CA PHE A 37 13.90 3.49 1.32
C PHE A 37 14.08 1.96 1.35
N PRO A 38 14.82 1.30 0.43
CA PRO A 38 14.92 -0.16 0.40
C PRO A 38 15.54 -0.75 1.67
N THR A 39 16.56 -0.07 2.22
CA THR A 39 17.17 -0.44 3.50
C THR A 39 16.20 -0.25 4.65
N ALA A 40 15.48 0.87 4.70
CA ALA A 40 14.46 1.11 5.72
C ALA A 40 13.31 0.08 5.64
N PHE A 41 12.85 -0.23 4.43
CA PHE A 41 11.77 -1.17 4.12
C PHE A 41 12.11 -2.61 4.53
N SER A 42 13.36 -3.03 4.32
CA SER A 42 13.85 -4.36 4.71
C SER A 42 13.80 -4.64 6.22
N ASN A 43 13.70 -3.61 7.07
CA ASN A 43 13.65 -3.78 8.52
C ASN A 43 12.30 -4.32 9.02
N TYR A 44 11.24 -4.19 8.22
CA TYR A 44 9.88 -4.56 8.65
C TYR A 44 9.12 -5.40 7.63
N ASP A 45 9.38 -5.26 6.33
CA ASP A 45 8.76 -6.11 5.32
C ASP A 45 9.52 -7.44 5.19
N PRO A 46 8.85 -8.61 5.32
CA PRO A 46 9.53 -9.91 5.29
C PRO A 46 10.17 -10.21 3.94
N ILE A 47 9.56 -9.74 2.85
CA ILE A 47 10.04 -9.99 1.48
C ILE A 47 11.28 -9.15 1.22
N ALA A 48 11.25 -7.86 1.58
CA ALA A 48 12.39 -6.95 1.47
C ALA A 48 13.54 -7.32 2.42
N LYS A 49 13.23 -7.95 3.56
CA LYS A 49 14.23 -8.49 4.47
C LYS A 49 15.06 -9.61 3.84
N VAL A 50 14.43 -10.45 3.02
CA VAL A 50 15.10 -11.53 2.29
C VAL A 50 15.73 -11.01 0.98
N PHE A 51 15.05 -10.10 0.29
CA PHE A 51 15.48 -9.56 -0.99
C PHE A 51 15.35 -8.04 -1.04
N ILE A 52 16.43 -7.31 -0.73
CA ILE A 52 16.48 -5.84 -0.76
C ILE A 52 16.12 -5.27 -2.14
N GLY A 53 16.38 -6.01 -3.22
CA GLY A 53 15.98 -5.61 -4.58
C GLY A 53 14.47 -5.40 -4.74
N TYR A 54 13.64 -6.11 -3.96
CA TYR A 54 12.19 -5.90 -3.93
C TYR A 54 11.84 -4.50 -3.43
N GLY A 55 12.59 -3.98 -2.44
CA GLY A 55 12.40 -2.61 -1.94
C GLY A 55 12.65 -1.54 -2.99
N TRP A 56 13.53 -1.78 -3.97
CA TRP A 56 13.75 -0.85 -5.10
C TRP A 56 12.60 -0.87 -6.10
N LEU A 57 11.95 -2.01 -6.27
CA LEU A 57 10.84 -2.20 -7.20
C LEU A 57 9.48 -1.77 -6.60
N TYR A 58 9.36 -1.82 -5.27
CA TYR A 58 8.12 -1.57 -4.55
C TYR A 58 7.41 -0.25 -4.90
N PRO A 59 8.10 0.92 -4.96
CA PRO A 59 7.43 2.17 -5.32
C PRO A 59 6.81 2.12 -6.72
N PHE A 60 7.43 1.42 -7.68
CA PHE A 60 6.87 1.23 -9.01
C PHE A 60 5.62 0.35 -8.99
N ILE A 61 5.62 -0.71 -8.19
CA ILE A 61 4.45 -1.58 -8.03
C ILE A 61 3.27 -0.75 -7.50
N GLU A 62 3.49 0.08 -6.51
CA GLU A 62 2.46 0.97 -5.96
C GLU A 62 1.93 1.97 -7.01
N VAL A 63 2.80 2.58 -7.83
CA VAL A 63 2.33 3.47 -8.91
C VAL A 63 1.46 2.71 -9.91
N CYS A 64 1.89 1.52 -10.34
CA CYS A 64 1.13 0.70 -11.27
C CYS A 64 -0.24 0.32 -10.70
N LEU A 65 -0.29 -0.10 -9.42
CA LEU A 65 -1.56 -0.39 -8.74
C LEU A 65 -2.45 0.86 -8.64
N GLY A 66 -1.87 2.01 -8.28
CA GLY A 66 -2.56 3.28 -8.20
C GLY A 66 -3.21 3.70 -9.53
N ILE A 67 -2.45 3.60 -10.63
CA ILE A 67 -2.93 3.91 -11.98
C ILE A 67 -4.04 2.95 -12.39
N ASN A 68 -3.88 1.64 -12.15
CA ASN A 68 -4.90 0.64 -12.51
C ASN A 68 -6.21 0.89 -11.75
N LEU A 69 -6.13 1.16 -10.44
CA LEU A 69 -7.31 1.46 -9.62
C LEU A 69 -8.00 2.77 -10.04
N LEU A 70 -7.24 3.84 -10.32
CA LEU A 70 -7.78 5.13 -10.76
C LEU A 70 -8.36 5.11 -12.19
N SER A 71 -7.77 4.31 -13.07
CA SER A 71 -8.28 4.14 -14.45
C SER A 71 -9.48 3.19 -14.52
N GLY A 72 -9.78 2.48 -13.43
CA GLY A 72 -10.80 1.43 -13.40
C GLY A 72 -10.46 0.23 -14.28
N GLN A 73 -9.20 0.09 -14.71
CA GLN A 73 -8.71 -1.03 -15.52
C GLN A 73 -8.04 -2.06 -14.61
N TYR A 74 -8.16 -3.35 -14.94
CA TYR A 74 -7.48 -4.41 -14.18
C TYR A 74 -7.76 -4.38 -12.67
N ILE A 75 -9.01 -4.07 -12.26
CA ILE A 75 -9.40 -3.94 -10.85
C ILE A 75 -9.17 -5.26 -10.09
N ILE A 76 -9.67 -6.38 -10.61
CA ILE A 76 -9.54 -7.70 -9.97
C ILE A 76 -8.08 -8.09 -9.70
N PRO A 77 -7.16 -8.10 -10.69
CA PRO A 77 -5.77 -8.45 -10.42
C PRO A 77 -5.09 -7.42 -9.51
N SER A 78 -5.44 -6.12 -9.61
CA SER A 78 -4.90 -5.09 -8.71
C SER A 78 -5.31 -5.33 -7.26
N LEU A 79 -6.56 -5.74 -7.00
CA LEU A 79 -7.06 -6.09 -5.66
C LEU A 79 -6.35 -7.32 -5.09
N PHE A 80 -6.10 -8.35 -5.90
CA PHE A 80 -5.34 -9.53 -5.46
C PHE A 80 -3.90 -9.18 -5.08
N ILE A 81 -3.20 -8.43 -5.93
CA ILE A 81 -1.82 -8.00 -5.66
C ILE A 81 -1.77 -7.12 -4.40
N THR A 82 -2.72 -6.19 -4.27
CA THR A 82 -2.92 -5.34 -3.08
C THR A 82 -3.01 -6.17 -1.82
N LEU A 83 -3.86 -7.21 -1.80
CA LEU A 83 -4.03 -8.10 -0.64
C LEU A 83 -2.76 -8.89 -0.31
N ILE A 84 -2.05 -9.41 -1.31
CA ILE A 84 -0.82 -10.18 -1.09
C ILE A 84 0.27 -9.28 -0.50
N ILE A 85 0.50 -8.11 -1.10
CA ILE A 85 1.54 -7.18 -0.68
C ILE A 85 1.23 -6.57 0.69
N LEU A 86 0.00 -6.08 0.88
CA LEU A 86 -0.40 -5.48 2.16
C LEU A 86 -0.52 -6.54 3.26
N GLY A 87 -0.96 -7.76 2.93
CA GLY A 87 -0.99 -8.87 3.87
C GLY A 87 0.41 -9.25 4.36
N ALA A 88 1.38 -9.41 3.44
CA ALA A 88 2.76 -9.72 3.78
C ALA A 88 3.42 -8.62 4.64
N THR A 89 3.27 -7.35 4.23
CA THR A 89 3.78 -6.20 5.01
C THR A 89 3.14 -6.13 6.40
N THR A 90 1.82 -6.32 6.52
CA THR A 90 1.09 -6.27 7.80
C THR A 90 1.56 -7.38 8.75
N MET A 91 1.76 -8.62 8.26
CA MET A 91 2.31 -9.71 9.08
C MET A 91 3.74 -9.42 9.56
N GLY A 92 4.57 -8.82 8.70
CA GLY A 92 5.93 -8.40 9.06
C GLY A 92 5.97 -7.32 10.14
N VAL A 93 5.17 -6.26 9.97
CA VAL A 93 5.06 -5.18 10.95
C VAL A 93 4.50 -5.70 12.27
N LEU A 94 3.46 -6.54 12.24
CA LEU A 94 2.86 -7.11 13.44
C LEU A 94 3.85 -8.00 14.20
N SER A 95 4.63 -8.82 13.49
CA SER A 95 5.68 -9.65 14.08
C SER A 95 6.77 -8.80 14.75
N ASN A 96 7.19 -7.70 14.12
CA ASN A 96 8.18 -6.77 14.68
C ASN A 96 7.64 -6.03 15.92
N LEU A 97 6.35 -5.66 15.90
CA LEU A 97 5.70 -4.94 16.99
C LEU A 97 5.47 -5.84 18.22
N ILE A 98 5.11 -7.11 18.00
CA ILE A 98 4.94 -8.12 19.05
C ILE A 98 6.29 -8.50 19.69
N GLN A 99 7.38 -8.53 18.90
CA GLN A 99 8.70 -8.93 19.41
C GLN A 99 9.41 -7.87 20.28
N LYS A 100 8.79 -6.72 20.58
CA LYS A 100 9.39 -5.67 21.45
C LYS A 100 10.83 -5.29 21.08
N LYS A 101 11.26 -5.53 19.83
CA LYS A 101 12.51 -4.96 19.33
C LYS A 101 12.28 -3.47 19.25
N SER A 102 12.96 -2.75 20.14
CA SER A 102 13.00 -1.29 20.23
C SER A 102 12.94 -0.70 18.84
N VAL A 103 11.83 -0.02 18.54
CA VAL A 103 11.55 0.62 17.26
C VAL A 103 12.55 1.78 17.12
N GLN A 104 13.78 1.44 16.71
CA GLN A 104 14.75 2.39 16.22
C GLN A 104 14.14 2.94 14.92
N CYS A 105 13.55 4.12 15.06
CA CYS A 105 12.93 4.95 14.04
C CYS A 105 13.31 4.55 12.60
N ALA A 106 12.43 3.79 11.93
CA ALA A 106 12.51 3.62 10.49
C ALA A 106 12.07 4.94 9.85
N CYS A 107 13.03 5.71 9.36
CA CYS A 107 12.77 6.95 8.63
C CYS A 107 12.22 6.58 7.22
N MET A 108 11.01 7.03 6.86
CA MET A 108 10.75 7.37 5.45
C MET A 108 11.42 8.72 5.25
N GLY A 109 12.56 8.79 4.58
CA GLY A 109 13.07 10.11 4.20
C GLY A 109 13.67 10.91 5.33
N THR A 110 14.81 11.51 5.02
CA THR A 110 15.47 12.53 5.85
C THR A 110 14.65 13.82 6.03
N ALA A 111 13.49 13.97 5.38
CA ALA A 111 12.71 15.22 5.37
C ALA A 111 11.44 15.21 6.23
N ILE A 112 10.83 14.04 6.54
CA ILE A 112 9.53 14.00 7.25
C ILE A 112 9.52 12.89 8.31
N LYS A 113 9.69 13.28 9.58
CA LYS A 113 9.53 12.41 10.76
C LYS A 113 8.05 12.11 11.02
N LEU A 114 7.39 11.33 10.17
CA LEU A 114 6.13 10.70 10.55
C LEU A 114 6.43 9.29 11.10
N PRO A 115 5.97 8.93 12.32
CA PRO A 115 6.09 7.57 12.82
C PRO A 115 5.19 6.63 12.01
N LEU A 116 5.74 6.10 10.91
CA LEU A 116 5.15 5.14 9.97
C LEU A 116 4.88 3.75 10.55
N THR A 117 4.52 3.65 11.82
CA THR A 117 4.24 2.34 12.44
C THR A 117 2.85 2.23 13.05
N LYS A 118 2.21 3.33 13.45
CA LYS A 118 0.83 3.28 13.97
C LYS A 118 -0.20 3.78 12.97
N ALA A 119 0.05 4.93 12.35
CA ALA A 119 -0.87 5.50 11.35
C ALA A 119 -0.95 4.62 10.10
N THR A 120 0.20 4.21 9.57
CA THR A 120 0.28 3.35 8.36
C THR A 120 -0.20 1.91 8.56
N LEU A 121 -0.18 1.41 9.80
CA LEU A 121 -0.73 0.10 10.12
C LEU A 121 -2.27 0.15 10.09
N VAL A 122 -2.85 1.23 10.63
CA VAL A 122 -4.29 1.51 10.51
C VAL A 122 -4.67 1.71 9.04
N GLU A 123 -3.89 2.46 8.27
CA GLU A 123 -4.13 2.68 6.84
C GLU A 123 -4.07 1.37 6.03
N ASN A 124 -3.06 0.52 6.25
CA ASN A 124 -2.95 -0.79 5.59
C ASN A 124 -4.14 -1.70 5.93
N ILE A 125 -4.59 -1.72 7.19
CA ILE A 125 -5.78 -2.49 7.59
C ILE A 125 -7.03 -1.98 6.87
N ILE A 126 -7.22 -0.67 6.80
CA ILE A 126 -8.36 -0.07 6.09
C ILE A 126 -8.31 -0.43 4.60
N MET A 127 -7.14 -0.34 3.95
CA MET A 127 -6.98 -0.73 2.55
C MET A 127 -7.23 -2.21 2.31
N ILE A 128 -6.76 -3.10 3.19
CA ILE A 128 -7.06 -4.54 3.12
C ILE A 128 -8.58 -4.77 3.29
N GLY A 129 -9.23 -4.08 4.24
CA GLY A 129 -10.67 -4.15 4.45
C GLY A 129 -11.47 -3.73 3.22
N MET A 130 -11.12 -2.60 2.61
CA MET A 130 -11.75 -2.14 1.37
C MET A 130 -11.48 -3.10 0.21
N ALA A 131 -10.25 -3.55 0.04
CA ALA A 131 -9.87 -4.46 -1.04
C ALA A 131 -10.61 -5.80 -0.95
N SER A 132 -10.69 -6.38 0.25
CA SER A 132 -11.41 -7.63 0.52
C SER A 132 -12.91 -7.49 0.32
N TRP A 133 -13.52 -6.41 0.80
CA TRP A 133 -14.94 -6.13 0.57
C TRP A 133 -15.27 -6.02 -0.92
N MET A 134 -14.45 -5.27 -1.65
CA MET A 134 -14.61 -5.13 -3.10
C MET A 134 -14.43 -6.46 -3.83
N LEU A 135 -13.42 -7.24 -3.46
CA LEU A 135 -13.16 -8.53 -4.08
C LEU A 135 -14.33 -9.51 -3.84
N VAL A 136 -14.84 -9.60 -2.62
CA VAL A 136 -16.00 -10.43 -2.27
C VAL A 136 -17.25 -9.96 -3.02
N THR A 137 -17.50 -8.65 -3.07
CA THR A 137 -18.66 -8.09 -3.78
C THR A 137 -18.60 -8.40 -5.28
N ILE A 138 -17.42 -8.31 -5.89
CA ILE A 138 -17.22 -8.63 -7.31
C ILE A 138 -17.39 -10.14 -7.55
N LEU A 139 -16.85 -11.00 -6.67
CA LEU A 139 -16.96 -12.45 -6.79
C LEU A 139 -18.38 -12.99 -6.54
N LEU A 140 -19.16 -12.35 -5.65
CA LEU A 140 -20.55 -12.74 -5.36
C LEU A 140 -21.54 -12.27 -6.45
N ASN A 141 -21.20 -11.23 -7.20
CA ASN A 141 -22.00 -10.70 -8.31
C ASN A 141 -21.54 -11.20 -9.70
N ALA A 142 -20.54 -12.07 -9.76
CA ALA A 142 -20.06 -12.73 -10.98
C ALA A 142 -20.79 -14.07 -11.18
#